data_AF-A0A9D4HLH0-F1
#
_entry.id   AF-A0A9D4HLH0-F1
#
_cell.length_a   1.000
_cell.length_b   1.000
_cell.length_c   1.000
_cell.angle_alpha   90.00
_cell.angle_beta   90.00
_cell.angle_gamma   90.00
#
_symmetry.space_group_name_H-M   'P 1'
#
loop_
_entity.id
_entity.type
_entity.pdbx_description
1 polymer ?
#
loop_
_entity_poly.entity_id
_entity_poly.type
_entity_poly.pdbx_seq_one_letter_code
_entity_poly.pdbx_strand_id
1 'polypeptide(L)'
;MGSEDYQRLKRSRSAYQAQLTKTYRELEVQMSSQENAESVTALNVKLVGLFGKFWEVHDEVLKCCQPDEKGSYEDSFGTGLKNFEEFKDRYSQWRSAILLLEECAQSSMGDSVKSASTTSSSSRSRLAQARLRKL
;
A
#
# COMPACT_ATOMS: atom_id res chain seq x y z
N MET A 1 -6.49 39.93 7.58
CA MET A 1 -7.00 39.16 6.43
C MET A 1 -8.39 39.69 6.06
N GLY A 2 -8.78 39.70 4.79
CA GLY A 2 -10.12 40.14 4.39
C GLY A 2 -11.18 39.07 4.65
N SER A 3 -12.45 39.50 4.78
CA SER A 3 -13.59 38.56 4.90
C SER A 3 -13.66 37.60 3.71
N GLU A 4 -13.41 38.10 2.49
CA GLU A 4 -13.32 37.26 1.29
C GLU A 4 -12.23 36.19 1.39
N ASP A 5 -11.04 36.53 1.88
CA ASP A 5 -9.91 35.62 1.94
C ASP A 5 -10.16 34.50 2.95
N TYR A 6 -10.76 34.83 4.10
CA TYR A 6 -11.21 33.84 5.07
C TYR A 6 -12.27 32.91 4.47
N GLN A 7 -13.23 33.44 3.70
CA GLN A 7 -14.21 32.61 2.98
C GLN A 7 -13.57 31.81 1.82
N ARG A 8 -12.42 32.22 1.27
CA ARG A 8 -11.63 31.40 0.33
C ARG A 8 -10.92 30.25 1.07
N LEU A 9 -10.29 30.52 2.23
CA LEU A 9 -9.69 29.49 3.10
C LEU A 9 -10.73 28.44 3.52
N LYS A 10 -11.90 28.85 4.04
CA LYS A 10 -12.99 27.94 4.44
C LYS A 10 -13.40 27.00 3.30
N ARG A 11 -13.60 27.54 2.09
CA ARG A 11 -13.92 26.74 0.89
C ARG A 11 -12.77 25.80 0.49
N SER A 12 -11.52 26.25 0.58
CA SER A 12 -10.35 25.43 0.29
C SER A 12 -10.19 24.26 1.27
N ARG A 13 -10.35 24.49 2.59
CA ARG A 13 -10.32 23.45 3.62
C ARG A 13 -11.36 22.35 3.34
N SER A 14 -12.60 22.74 3.06
CA SER A 14 -13.68 21.80 2.73
C SER A 14 -13.41 21.04 1.42
N ALA A 15 -12.81 21.68 0.41
CA ALA A 15 -12.43 21.02 -0.83
C ALA A 15 -11.34 19.95 -0.61
N TYR A 16 -10.31 20.26 0.19
CA TYR A 16 -9.28 19.27 0.55
C TYR A 16 -9.84 18.12 1.39
N GLN A 17 -10.73 18.41 2.35
CA GLN A 17 -11.42 17.37 3.15
C GLN A 17 -12.24 16.41 2.27
N ALA A 18 -12.93 16.92 1.24
CA ALA A 18 -13.64 16.11 0.27
C ALA A 18 -12.70 15.28 -0.63
N GLN A 19 -11.56 15.85 -1.06
CA GLN A 19 -10.54 15.15 -1.85
C GLN A 19 -9.86 14.03 -1.06
N LEU A 20 -9.54 14.25 0.22
CA LEU A 20 -9.07 13.23 1.15
C LEU A 20 -10.09 12.10 1.27
N THR A 21 -11.36 12.43 1.58
CA THR A 21 -12.46 11.45 1.69
C THR A 21 -12.64 10.61 0.42
N LYS A 22 -12.48 11.20 -0.77
CA LYS A 22 -12.47 10.44 -2.03
C LYS A 22 -11.26 9.51 -2.12
N THR A 23 -10.05 10.02 -1.88
CA THR A 23 -8.80 9.27 -2.07
C THR A 23 -8.65 8.12 -1.07
N TYR A 24 -9.14 8.25 0.16
CA TYR A 24 -9.24 7.13 1.11
C TYR A 24 -10.08 5.97 0.54
N ARG A 25 -11.29 6.24 0.04
CA ARG A 25 -12.17 5.21 -0.55
C ARG A 25 -11.57 4.59 -1.82
N GLU A 26 -10.92 5.40 -2.65
CA GLU A 26 -10.23 4.97 -3.87
C GLU A 26 -9.07 4.00 -3.53
N LEU A 27 -8.33 4.28 -2.46
CA LEU A 27 -7.29 3.40 -1.91
C LEU A 27 -7.85 2.11 -1.30
N GLU A 28 -8.88 2.19 -0.46
CA GLU A 28 -9.48 1.02 0.20
C GLU A 28 -10.00 -0.01 -0.81
N VAL A 29 -10.57 0.45 -1.93
CA VAL A 29 -11.00 -0.42 -3.03
C VAL A 29 -9.81 -1.10 -3.72
N GLN A 30 -8.74 -0.36 -4.06
CA GLN A 30 -7.57 -0.96 -4.73
C GLN A 30 -6.72 -1.85 -3.81
N MET A 31 -6.60 -1.52 -2.53
CA MET A 31 -5.96 -2.38 -1.53
C MET A 31 -6.67 -3.73 -1.39
N SER A 32 -7.99 -3.74 -1.60
CA SER A 32 -8.82 -4.95 -1.51
C SER A 32 -8.66 -5.90 -2.71
N SER A 33 -8.27 -5.40 -3.90
CA SER A 33 -8.09 -6.27 -5.08
C SER A 33 -6.67 -6.81 -5.24
N GLN A 34 -5.65 -6.22 -4.60
CA GLN A 34 -4.23 -6.60 -4.63
C GLN A 34 -3.52 -6.53 -6.01
N GLU A 35 -4.25 -6.56 -7.13
CA GLU A 35 -3.74 -6.66 -8.51
C GLU A 35 -2.82 -5.52 -9.00
N ASN A 36 -2.78 -4.36 -8.33
CA ASN A 36 -2.02 -3.20 -8.81
C ASN A 36 -1.35 -2.42 -7.66
N ALA A 37 -0.22 -2.94 -7.17
CA ALA A 37 0.50 -2.35 -6.04
C ALA A 37 1.12 -0.97 -6.35
N GLU A 38 1.46 -0.69 -7.60
CA GLU A 38 1.97 0.62 -8.04
C GLU A 38 0.90 1.70 -7.94
N SER A 39 -0.33 1.42 -8.40
CA SER A 39 -1.47 2.35 -8.33
C SER A 39 -1.84 2.69 -6.89
N VAL A 40 -1.89 1.68 -5.99
CA VAL A 40 -2.11 1.92 -4.55
C VAL A 40 -1.00 2.80 -3.96
N THR A 41 0.25 2.57 -4.36
CA THR A 41 1.39 3.37 -3.89
C THR A 41 1.33 4.82 -4.39
N ALA A 42 1.00 5.03 -5.67
CA ALA A 42 0.82 6.37 -6.24
C ALA A 42 -0.36 7.13 -5.60
N LEU A 43 -1.48 6.45 -5.33
CA LEU A 43 -2.60 7.04 -4.60
C LEU A 43 -2.25 7.36 -3.14
N ASN A 44 -1.42 6.55 -2.47
CA ASN A 44 -0.98 6.83 -1.11
C ASN A 44 -0.06 8.06 -1.05
N VAL A 45 0.89 8.21 -1.99
CA VAL A 45 1.70 9.43 -2.12
C VAL A 45 0.82 10.67 -2.35
N LYS A 46 -0.19 10.55 -3.22
CA LYS A 46 -1.21 11.61 -3.44
C LYS A 46 -2.00 11.91 -2.17
N LEU A 47 -2.41 10.91 -1.38
CA LEU A 47 -3.12 11.09 -0.11
C LEU A 47 -2.28 11.86 0.92
N VAL A 48 -1.02 11.47 1.11
CA VAL A 48 -0.08 12.18 2.01
C VAL A 48 0.10 13.63 1.57
N GLY A 49 0.29 13.88 0.27
CA GLY A 49 0.40 15.24 -0.27
C GLY A 49 -0.88 16.08 -0.15
N LEU A 50 -2.07 15.46 -0.20
CA LEU A 50 -3.35 16.11 0.08
C LEU A 50 -3.51 16.42 1.57
N PHE A 51 -3.03 15.55 2.47
CA PHE A 51 -3.12 15.76 3.91
C PHE A 51 -2.22 16.91 4.37
N GLY A 52 -1.01 17.04 3.82
CA GLY A 52 -0.14 18.20 4.07
C GLY A 52 -0.81 19.53 3.68
N LYS A 53 -1.44 19.60 2.50
CA LYS A 53 -2.16 20.82 2.07
C LYS A 53 -3.43 21.09 2.89
N PHE A 54 -4.09 20.05 3.37
CA PHE A 54 -5.21 20.19 4.32
C PHE A 54 -4.74 20.74 5.67
N TRP A 55 -3.57 20.31 6.16
CA TRP A 55 -2.93 20.85 7.36
C TRP A 55 -2.62 22.35 7.20
N GLU A 56 -1.90 22.73 6.13
CA GLU A 56 -1.52 24.12 5.83
C GLU A 56 -2.74 25.06 5.81
N VAL A 57 -3.80 24.68 5.09
CA VAL A 57 -5.02 25.49 4.99
C VAL A 57 -5.84 25.47 6.29
N HIS A 58 -5.79 24.40 7.07
CA HIS A 58 -6.46 24.36 8.38
C HIS A 58 -5.78 25.29 9.40
N ASP A 59 -4.45 25.32 9.46
CA ASP A 59 -3.69 26.20 10.34
C ASP A 59 -3.97 27.70 10.03
N GLU A 60 -4.03 28.07 8.75
CA GLU A 60 -4.47 29.42 8.34
C GLU A 60 -5.95 29.72 8.64
N VAL A 61 -6.84 28.71 8.59
CA VAL A 61 -8.22 28.86 9.09
C VAL A 61 -8.22 29.13 10.60
N LEU A 62 -7.42 28.42 11.41
CA LEU A 62 -7.35 28.63 12.85
C LEU A 62 -6.81 30.01 13.26
N LYS A 63 -5.90 30.59 12.47
CA LYS A 63 -5.38 31.95 12.68
C LYS A 63 -6.41 33.04 12.39
N CYS A 64 -7.45 32.73 11.62
CA CYS A 64 -8.39 33.71 11.07
C CYS A 64 -9.86 33.48 11.45
N CYS A 65 -10.18 32.35 12.10
CA CYS A 65 -11.54 32.02 12.51
C CYS A 65 -11.99 32.82 13.74
N GLN A 66 -13.32 32.94 13.92
CA GLN A 66 -13.86 33.49 15.16
C GLN A 66 -13.67 32.49 16.32
N PRO A 67 -13.58 32.95 17.59
CA PRO A 67 -13.32 32.07 18.73
C PRO A 67 -14.36 30.96 18.95
N ASP A 68 -15.61 31.19 18.54
CA ASP A 68 -16.73 30.23 18.58
C ASP A 68 -16.67 29.19 17.45
N GLU A 69 -16.13 29.55 16.27
CA GLU A 69 -15.89 28.59 15.18
C GLU A 69 -14.70 27.67 15.48
N LYS A 70 -13.74 28.14 16.29
CA LYS A 70 -12.41 27.52 16.44
C LYS A 70 -12.47 26.04 16.84
N GLY A 71 -13.21 25.70 17.90
CA GLY A 71 -13.31 24.33 18.40
C GLY A 71 -13.87 23.36 17.35
N SER A 72 -14.85 23.79 16.55
CA SER A 72 -15.39 22.98 15.46
C SER A 72 -14.36 22.66 14.37
N TYR A 73 -13.43 23.58 14.10
CA TYR A 73 -12.31 23.32 13.20
C TYR A 73 -11.26 22.38 13.80
N GLU A 74 -10.97 22.49 15.10
CA GLU A 74 -10.04 21.61 15.81
C GLU A 74 -10.59 20.17 15.92
N ASP A 75 -11.86 19.98 16.30
CA ASP A 75 -12.54 18.67 16.34
C ASP A 75 -12.59 18.00 14.95
N SER A 76 -12.99 18.79 13.94
CA SER A 76 -13.00 18.36 12.54
C SER A 76 -11.61 17.94 12.05
N PHE A 77 -10.54 18.52 12.60
CA PHE A 77 -9.17 18.24 12.21
C PHE A 77 -8.59 17.04 12.95
N GLY A 78 -8.79 16.94 14.27
CA GLY A 78 -8.39 15.77 15.05
C GLY A 78 -9.03 14.48 14.52
N THR A 79 -10.29 14.56 14.09
CA THR A 79 -10.96 13.46 13.38
C THR A 79 -10.24 13.11 12.05
N GLY A 80 -9.84 14.11 11.27
CA GLY A 80 -9.12 13.91 10.02
C GLY A 80 -7.70 13.35 10.20
N LEU A 81 -6.99 13.78 11.25
CA LEU A 81 -5.65 13.31 11.62
C LEU A 81 -5.70 11.85 12.09
N LYS A 82 -6.62 11.51 13.00
CA LYS A 82 -6.83 10.13 13.44
C LYS A 82 -7.08 9.19 12.25
N ASN A 83 -7.97 9.58 11.34
CA ASN A 83 -8.27 8.78 10.14
C ASN A 83 -7.03 8.62 9.22
N PHE A 84 -6.14 9.60 9.18
CA PHE A 84 -4.88 9.54 8.41
C PHE A 84 -3.86 8.60 9.04
N GLU A 85 -3.76 8.59 10.37
CA GLU A 85 -2.89 7.69 11.14
C GLU A 85 -3.38 6.23 11.03
N GLU A 86 -4.67 5.98 11.29
CA GLU A 86 -5.30 4.67 11.10
C GLU A 86 -5.22 4.17 9.63
N PHE A 87 -5.18 5.07 8.65
CA PHE A 87 -4.94 4.69 7.26
C PHE A 87 -3.48 4.32 6.97
N LYS A 88 -2.51 5.11 7.47
CA LYS A 88 -1.07 4.82 7.30
C LYS A 88 -0.70 3.44 7.82
N ASP A 89 -1.23 3.06 8.97
CA ASP A 89 -0.97 1.74 9.57
C ASP A 89 -1.54 0.61 8.71
N ARG A 90 -2.77 0.77 8.21
CA ARG A 90 -3.38 -0.19 7.26
C ARG A 90 -2.61 -0.29 5.94
N TYR A 91 -2.14 0.82 5.39
CA TYR A 91 -1.28 0.82 4.19
C TYR A 91 0.06 0.11 4.45
N SER A 92 0.68 0.34 5.61
CA SER A 92 1.93 -0.31 6.01
C SER A 92 1.79 -1.83 6.13
N GLN A 93 0.73 -2.29 6.81
CA GLN A 93 0.39 -3.72 6.91
C GLN A 93 0.15 -4.35 5.53
N TRP A 94 -0.65 -3.69 4.69
CA TRP A 94 -0.94 -4.14 3.32
C TRP A 94 0.33 -4.22 2.46
N ARG A 95 1.19 -3.19 2.44
CA ARG A 95 2.41 -3.21 1.61
C ARG A 95 3.40 -4.29 2.10
N SER A 96 3.46 -4.53 3.41
CA SER A 96 4.25 -5.62 3.99
C SER A 96 3.76 -6.99 3.54
N ALA A 97 2.44 -7.21 3.51
CA ALA A 97 1.85 -8.45 3.01
C ALA A 97 2.11 -8.66 1.50
N ILE A 98 2.03 -7.61 0.70
CA ILE A 98 2.36 -7.68 -0.74
C ILE A 98 3.84 -8.04 -0.96
N LEU A 99 4.78 -7.45 -0.21
CA LEU A 99 6.21 -7.79 -0.30
C LEU A 99 6.47 -9.27 0.04
N LEU A 100 5.84 -9.81 1.08
CA LEU A 100 5.94 -11.24 1.43
C LEU A 100 5.38 -12.17 0.34
N LEU A 101 4.34 -11.74 -0.39
CA LEU A 101 3.82 -12.47 -1.55
C LEU A 101 4.78 -12.40 -2.76
N GLU A 102 5.38 -11.23 -3.02
CA GLU A 102 6.42 -11.04 -4.04
C GLU A 102 7.64 -11.93 -3.76
N GLU A 103 8.10 -12.03 -2.51
CA GLU A 103 9.21 -12.90 -2.07
C GLU A 103 8.87 -14.40 -2.20
N CYS A 104 7.70 -14.83 -1.72
CA CYS A 104 7.26 -16.22 -1.85
C CYS A 104 7.16 -16.67 -3.31
N ALA A 105 6.64 -15.81 -4.20
CA ALA A 105 6.54 -16.11 -5.63
C ALA A 105 7.92 -16.25 -6.29
N GLN A 106 8.88 -15.41 -5.92
CA GLN A 106 10.25 -15.48 -6.43
C GLN A 106 10.97 -16.76 -5.95
N SER A 107 10.81 -17.13 -4.68
CA SER A 107 11.40 -18.37 -4.14
C SER A 107 10.89 -19.63 -4.85
N SER A 108 9.60 -19.68 -5.19
CA SER A 108 8.95 -20.82 -5.86
C SER A 108 9.50 -21.12 -7.27
N MET A 109 10.09 -20.10 -7.93
CA MET A 109 10.65 -20.24 -9.29
C MET A 109 12.11 -20.73 -9.31
N GLY A 110 12.80 -20.80 -8.15
CA GLY A 110 14.24 -21.05 -8.09
C GLY A 110 14.70 -22.49 -8.37
N ASP A 111 13.94 -23.49 -7.90
CA ASP A 111 14.43 -24.88 -7.82
C ASP A 111 14.24 -25.72 -9.10
N SER A 112 13.57 -25.20 -10.13
CA SER A 112 13.13 -26.01 -11.29
C SER A 112 14.20 -26.30 -12.35
N VAL A 113 15.44 -25.81 -12.18
CA VAL A 113 16.49 -25.87 -13.23
C VAL A 113 17.83 -26.46 -12.72
N LYS A 114 17.79 -27.66 -12.12
CA LYS A 114 19.03 -28.42 -11.83
C LYS A 114 18.94 -29.95 -11.79
N SER A 115 17.97 -30.56 -12.48
CA SER A 115 17.87 -32.03 -12.60
C SER A 115 17.52 -32.51 -14.03
N ALA A 116 18.23 -31.99 -15.04
CA ALA A 116 18.18 -32.50 -16.40
C ALA A 116 19.59 -32.56 -17.02
N SER A 117 19.85 -33.64 -17.79
CA SER A 117 21.03 -33.84 -18.65
C SER A 117 22.40 -33.99 -17.97
N THR A 118 22.76 -35.24 -17.64
CA THR A 118 24.09 -35.76 -18.00
C THR A 118 23.96 -37.22 -18.44
N THR A 119 24.29 -37.51 -19.70
CA THR A 119 23.79 -38.70 -20.39
C THR A 119 24.90 -39.70 -20.72
N SER A 120 24.74 -40.93 -20.23
CA SER A 120 25.25 -42.19 -20.83
C SER A 120 26.77 -42.50 -20.89
N SER A 121 27.04 -43.81 -20.78
CA SER A 121 28.11 -44.58 -21.45
C SER A 121 29.44 -44.84 -20.72
N SER A 122 29.65 -46.14 -20.42
CA SER A 122 30.94 -46.88 -20.44
C SER A 122 32.00 -46.57 -19.36
N SER A 123 32.63 -47.53 -18.67
CA SER A 123 32.54 -49.02 -18.64
C SER A 123 33.28 -49.53 -17.36
N ARG A 124 33.68 -50.79 -17.07
CA ARG A 124 33.83 -52.07 -17.81
C ARG A 124 33.97 -53.26 -16.82
N SER A 125 33.25 -54.38 -16.99
CA SER A 125 33.54 -55.71 -16.35
C SER A 125 33.41 -55.82 -14.80
N ARG A 126 33.22 -56.98 -14.14
CA ARG A 126 33.05 -58.42 -14.53
C ARG A 126 32.41 -59.23 -13.37
N LEU A 127 31.90 -60.45 -13.68
CA LEU A 127 31.36 -61.49 -12.76
C LEU A 127 30.04 -61.14 -12.03
N ALA A 128 29.10 -62.07 -11.76
CA ALA A 128 28.93 -63.45 -12.24
C ALA A 128 27.44 -63.92 -12.20
N GLN A 129 27.08 -64.78 -13.17
CA GLN A 129 26.15 -65.94 -13.15
C GLN A 129 24.92 -65.89 -12.19
N ALA A 130 23.68 -65.83 -12.69
CA ALA A 130 22.80 -66.98 -13.08
C ALA A 130 22.18 -67.75 -11.87
N ARG A 131 20.95 -68.28 -11.90
CA ARG A 131 20.15 -68.79 -13.05
C ARG A 131 18.61 -68.73 -12.78
N LEU A 132 17.84 -69.03 -13.83
CA LEU A 132 16.37 -68.99 -13.97
C LEU A 132 15.51 -69.70 -12.90
N ARG A 133 14.26 -69.20 -12.74
CA ARG A 133 13.10 -69.96 -12.20
C ARG A 133 12.66 -71.07 -13.17
N LYS A 134 12.34 -72.26 -12.65
CA LYS A 134 11.13 -73.06 -12.99
C LYS A 134 11.12 -74.40 -12.23
N LEU A 135 10.14 -74.55 -11.34
CA LEU A 135 9.14 -75.62 -11.29
C LEU A 135 7.90 -75.06 -10.59
#